data_AF-A0A554LKB9-F1
#
_entry.id   AF-A0A554LKB9-F1
#
_cell.length_a   1.000
_cell.length_b   1.000
_cell.length_c   1.000
_cell.angle_alpha   90.00
_cell.angle_beta   90.00
_cell.angle_gamma   90.00
#
_symmetry.space_group_name_H-M   'P 1'
#
loop_
_entity.id
_entity.type
_entity.pdbx_description
1 polymer ?
#
loop_
_entity_poly.entity_id
_entity_poly.type
_entity_poly.pdbx_seq_one_letter_code
_entity_poly.pdbx_strand_id
1 'polypeptide(L)'
;MQKNFVNSELYNQRFRQTQRIVKILSRFPFVNMIALTGSMITGKITEKSDIDLFIQAEKGRLYLCRFLTTGFVWLIGKKRTNKKIAGKFCLNWYATFNGPKKNNIPHVVLYRRNKITDFPPRGWKIGYKILNALENIVKKYQIHRFKNDPRTYLPGSRVRWSDTEIGLHPPK
;
A
#
# COMPACT_ATOMS: atom_id res chain seq x y z
N MET A 1 -0.22 -27.24 0.58
CA MET A 1 -0.12 -27.11 -0.90
C MET A 1 0.85 -25.99 -1.26
N GLN A 2 2.13 -26.30 -1.37
CA GLN A 2 3.17 -25.40 -1.89
C GLN A 2 3.35 -25.78 -3.37
N LYS A 3 2.49 -25.25 -4.26
CA LYS A 3 2.60 -25.54 -5.70
C LYS A 3 3.77 -24.74 -6.29
N ASN A 4 4.68 -25.46 -6.95
CA ASN A 4 5.80 -25.09 -7.80
C ASN A 4 5.65 -23.76 -8.61
N PHE A 5 5.72 -22.59 -7.98
CA PHE A 5 5.46 -21.30 -8.64
C PHE A 5 6.68 -20.34 -8.74
N VAL A 6 7.83 -20.71 -8.18
CA VAL A 6 8.85 -19.73 -7.73
C VAL A 6 10.13 -19.70 -8.58
N ASN A 7 10.17 -20.31 -9.77
CA ASN A 7 11.41 -20.41 -10.55
C ASN A 7 11.44 -19.65 -11.88
N SER A 8 10.63 -18.60 -12.06
CA SER A 8 10.86 -17.67 -13.18
C SER A 8 11.88 -16.61 -12.79
N GLU A 9 12.87 -16.38 -13.65
CA GLU A 9 13.88 -15.32 -13.49
C GLU A 9 13.22 -13.95 -13.23
N LEU A 10 12.10 -13.68 -13.92
CA LEU A 10 11.29 -12.49 -13.75
C LEU A 10 10.74 -12.33 -12.32
N TYR A 11 10.22 -13.41 -11.71
CA TYR A 11 9.74 -13.37 -10.33
C TYR A 11 10.89 -13.01 -9.39
N ASN A 12 12.03 -13.70 -9.50
CA ASN A 12 13.20 -13.49 -8.65
C ASN A 12 13.75 -12.06 -8.79
N GLN A 13 13.82 -11.54 -10.02
CA GLN A 13 14.23 -10.17 -10.30
C GLN A 13 13.32 -9.15 -9.60
N ARG A 14 12.00 -9.30 -9.73
CA ARG A 14 11.02 -8.40 -9.11
C ARG A 14 10.96 -8.56 -7.60
N PHE A 15 11.11 -9.77 -7.09
CA PHE A 15 11.12 -10.03 -5.65
C PHE A 15 12.32 -9.36 -4.98
N ARG A 16 13.51 -9.39 -5.59
CA ARG A 16 14.68 -8.62 -5.12
C ARG A 16 14.41 -7.12 -5.09
N GLN A 17 13.71 -6.57 -6.10
CA GLN A 17 13.31 -5.16 -6.08
C GLN A 17 12.32 -4.87 -4.95
N THR A 18 11.34 -5.76 -4.75
CA THR A 18 10.38 -5.68 -3.66
C THR A 18 11.06 -5.66 -2.31
N GLN A 19 12.01 -6.56 -2.04
CA GLN A 19 12.75 -6.60 -0.78
C GLN A 19 13.47 -5.28 -0.48
N ARG A 20 14.11 -4.67 -1.49
CA ARG A 20 14.79 -3.37 -1.35
C ARG A 20 13.80 -2.26 -0.97
N ILE A 21 12.66 -2.17 -1.66
CA ILE A 21 11.63 -1.16 -1.38
C ILE A 21 10.98 -1.41 -0.01
N VAL A 22 10.65 -2.66 0.32
CA VAL A 22 10.05 -3.01 1.63
C VAL A 22 11.00 -2.66 2.77
N LYS A 23 12.30 -2.91 2.64
CA LYS A 23 13.31 -2.52 3.66
C LYS A 23 13.37 -1.01 3.90
N ILE A 24 13.03 -0.19 2.91
CA ILE A 24 12.97 1.27 3.05
C ILE A 24 11.63 1.67 3.64
N LEU A 25 10.52 1.20 3.05
CA LEU A 25 9.16 1.53 3.49
C LEU A 25 8.87 1.05 4.91
N SER A 26 9.50 -0.01 5.39
CA SER A 26 9.35 -0.50 6.77
C SER A 26 9.85 0.50 7.82
N ARG A 27 10.68 1.47 7.43
CA ARG A 27 11.18 2.53 8.30
C ARG A 27 10.31 3.78 8.28
N PHE A 28 9.30 3.84 7.41
CA PHE A 28 8.38 4.98 7.37
C PHE A 28 7.47 4.97 8.61
N PRO A 29 7.10 6.15 9.12
CA PRO A 29 6.17 6.23 10.25
C PRO A 29 4.84 5.59 9.88
N PHE A 30 4.14 5.08 10.92
CA PHE A 30 2.80 4.49 10.81
C PHE A 30 2.68 3.19 10.00
N VAL A 31 3.76 2.65 9.41
CA VAL A 31 3.75 1.35 8.72
C VAL A 31 3.84 0.21 9.73
N ASN A 32 2.73 -0.53 9.91
CA ASN A 32 2.67 -1.69 10.81
C ASN A 32 3.01 -3.01 10.10
N MET A 33 2.59 -3.15 8.84
CA MET A 33 2.84 -4.35 8.06
C MET A 33 2.92 -4.02 6.57
N ILE A 34 3.75 -4.75 5.83
CA ILE A 34 3.76 -4.72 4.36
C ILE A 34 3.63 -6.15 3.86
N ALA A 35 2.69 -6.38 2.95
CA ALA A 35 2.50 -7.65 2.28
C ALA A 35 2.57 -7.51 0.76
N LEU A 36 3.21 -8.48 0.12
CA LEU A 36 3.16 -8.68 -1.32
C LEU A 36 1.87 -9.42 -1.68
N THR A 37 1.20 -9.00 -2.75
CA THR A 37 -0.07 -9.56 -3.20
C THR A 37 -0.10 -9.73 -4.73
N GLY A 38 -1.26 -10.08 -5.29
CA GLY A 38 -1.50 -9.98 -6.73
C GLY A 38 -0.80 -11.05 -7.57
N SER A 39 -0.34 -10.65 -8.75
CA SER A 39 0.19 -11.58 -9.78
C SER A 39 1.41 -12.36 -9.32
N MET A 40 2.27 -11.74 -8.50
CA MET A 40 3.47 -12.38 -7.96
C MET A 40 3.11 -13.53 -7.00
N ILE A 41 2.10 -13.37 -6.17
CA ILE A 41 1.72 -14.42 -5.19
C ILE A 41 0.84 -15.49 -5.83
N THR A 42 0.00 -15.12 -6.78
CA THR A 42 -0.87 -16.06 -7.50
C THR A 42 -0.14 -16.84 -8.59
N GLY A 43 1.14 -16.50 -8.85
CA GLY A 43 1.94 -17.15 -9.87
C GLY A 43 1.58 -16.81 -11.32
N LYS A 44 0.69 -15.83 -11.52
CA LYS A 44 0.23 -15.35 -12.83
C LYS A 44 1.03 -14.12 -13.29
N ILE A 45 2.32 -14.08 -12.96
CA ILE A 45 3.20 -12.95 -13.29
C ILE A 45 3.58 -12.97 -14.77
N THR A 46 3.54 -11.81 -15.42
CA THR A 46 4.01 -11.60 -16.80
C THR A 46 4.94 -10.39 -16.85
N GLU A 47 5.64 -10.19 -17.96
CA GLU A 47 6.48 -9.01 -18.18
C GLU A 47 5.71 -7.69 -18.06
N LYS A 48 4.40 -7.69 -18.37
CA LYS A 48 3.54 -6.52 -18.25
C LYS A 48 3.04 -6.26 -16.83
N SER A 49 3.20 -7.21 -15.91
CA SER A 49 2.66 -7.11 -14.56
C SER A 49 3.36 -6.04 -13.70
N ASP A 50 2.61 -5.43 -12.81
CA ASP A 50 3.07 -4.58 -11.72
C ASP A 50 3.40 -5.40 -10.46
N ILE A 51 3.94 -4.71 -9.45
CA ILE A 51 4.21 -5.25 -8.11
C ILE A 51 3.17 -4.67 -7.15
N ASP A 52 2.21 -5.48 -6.72
CA ASP A 52 1.12 -5.09 -5.83
C ASP A 52 1.52 -5.19 -4.36
N LEU A 53 1.61 -4.05 -3.67
CA LEU A 53 1.86 -3.99 -2.22
C LEU A 53 0.60 -3.59 -1.47
N PHE A 54 0.28 -4.37 -0.44
CA PHE A 54 -0.66 -3.99 0.61
C PHE A 54 0.13 -3.48 1.82
N ILE A 55 -0.29 -2.34 2.37
CA ILE A 55 0.31 -1.77 3.58
C ILE A 55 -0.75 -1.63 4.66
N GLN A 56 -0.48 -2.26 5.82
CA GLN A 56 -1.26 -2.01 7.01
C GLN A 56 -0.69 -0.79 7.75
N ALA A 57 -1.52 0.22 7.93
CA ALA A 57 -1.18 1.44 8.65
C ALA A 57 -1.64 1.38 10.12
N GLU A 58 -1.02 2.23 10.93
CA GLU A 58 -1.45 2.52 12.30
C GLU A 58 -2.85 3.19 12.32
N LYS A 59 -3.60 2.97 13.41
CA LYS A 59 -4.94 3.53 13.58
C LYS A 59 -4.88 5.06 13.59
N GLY A 60 -5.74 5.70 12.78
CA GLY A 60 -5.80 7.17 12.68
C GLY A 60 -4.66 7.84 11.91
N ARG A 61 -3.83 7.05 11.21
CA ARG A 61 -2.68 7.53 10.41
C ARG A 61 -2.65 6.93 9.01
N LEU A 62 -3.80 6.41 8.56
CA LEU A 62 -3.95 5.71 7.29
C LEU A 62 -3.55 6.60 6.11
N TYR A 63 -4.06 7.83 6.10
CA TYR A 63 -3.91 8.75 4.98
C TYR A 63 -2.50 9.34 4.93
N LEU A 64 -1.91 9.70 6.08
CA LEU A 64 -0.50 10.12 6.17
C LEU A 64 0.46 8.99 5.81
N CYS A 65 0.24 7.78 6.34
CA CYS A 65 1.05 6.60 5.98
C CYS A 65 1.08 6.41 4.47
N ARG A 66 -0.11 6.42 3.84
CA ARG A 66 -0.25 6.29 2.39
C ARG A 66 0.45 7.44 1.66
N PHE A 67 0.24 8.68 2.08
CA PHE A 67 0.84 9.85 1.43
C PHE A 67 2.37 9.78 1.42
N LEU A 68 2.99 9.50 2.58
CA LEU A 68 4.44 9.42 2.71
C LEU A 68 5.03 8.25 1.91
N THR A 69 4.48 7.05 2.05
CA THR A 69 5.00 5.86 1.36
C THR A 69 4.76 5.92 -0.15
N THR A 70 3.58 6.36 -0.58
CA THR A 70 3.27 6.53 -2.01
C THR A 70 4.08 7.66 -2.63
N GLY A 71 4.24 8.78 -1.91
CA GLY A 71 5.04 9.93 -2.32
C GLY A 71 6.50 9.53 -2.52
N PHE A 72 7.09 8.82 -1.55
CA PHE A 72 8.46 8.30 -1.68
C PHE A 72 8.63 7.41 -2.91
N VAL A 73 7.76 6.41 -3.10
CA VAL A 73 7.86 5.49 -4.24
C VAL A 73 7.65 6.21 -5.59
N TRP A 74 6.86 7.28 -5.59
CA TRP A 74 6.69 8.15 -6.75
C TRP A 74 7.95 8.98 -7.03
N LEU A 75 8.55 9.60 -5.99
CA LEU A 75 9.76 10.42 -6.10
C LEU A 75 10.95 9.62 -6.67
N ILE A 76 11.13 8.38 -6.26
CA ILE A 76 12.19 7.50 -6.80
C ILE A 76 11.82 6.88 -8.17
N GLY A 77 10.73 7.33 -8.80
CA GLY A 77 10.30 6.88 -10.12
C GLY A 77 9.83 5.42 -10.20
N LYS A 78 9.56 4.78 -9.05
CA LYS A 78 9.18 3.36 -8.97
C LYS A 78 7.67 3.14 -8.93
N LYS A 79 6.87 4.18 -8.74
CA LYS A 79 5.41 4.08 -8.69
C LYS A 79 4.79 3.77 -10.07
N ARG A 80 3.80 2.89 -10.08
CA ARG A 80 2.95 2.60 -11.23
C ARG A 80 2.16 3.83 -11.68
N THR A 81 2.15 4.08 -12.99
CA THR A 81 1.29 5.06 -13.66
C THR A 81 0.49 4.39 -14.77
N ASN A 82 -0.42 5.11 -15.43
CA ASN A 82 -1.20 4.58 -16.55
C ASN A 82 -0.32 4.23 -17.76
N LYS A 83 0.80 4.95 -17.93
CA LYS A 83 1.74 4.75 -19.05
C LYS A 83 2.85 3.75 -18.71
N LYS A 84 3.24 3.63 -17.43
CA LYS A 84 4.37 2.80 -16.97
C LYS A 84 3.89 1.83 -15.90
N ILE A 85 3.69 0.57 -16.31
CA ILE A 85 3.12 -0.50 -15.47
C ILE A 85 4.15 -1.57 -15.12
N ALA A 86 4.78 -2.17 -16.14
CA ALA A 86 5.71 -3.28 -15.98
C ALA A 86 6.77 -3.03 -14.90
N GLY A 87 6.82 -3.91 -13.89
CA GLY A 87 7.79 -3.87 -12.80
C GLY A 87 7.71 -2.63 -11.88
N LYS A 88 6.65 -1.81 -12.01
CA LYS A 88 6.41 -0.66 -11.13
C LYS A 88 5.54 -1.07 -9.93
N PHE A 89 5.67 -0.32 -8.85
CA PHE A 89 4.97 -0.59 -7.60
C PHE A 89 3.58 0.05 -7.59
N CYS A 90 2.58 -0.78 -7.33
CA CYS A 90 1.20 -0.40 -7.11
C CYS A 90 0.93 -0.37 -5.60
N LEU A 91 0.95 0.83 -5.01
CA LEU A 91 0.56 1.08 -3.62
C LEU A 91 -0.89 1.59 -3.59
N ASN A 92 -1.80 0.74 -4.05
CA ASN A 92 -3.19 1.13 -4.23
C ASN A 92 -4.10 0.64 -3.12
N TRP A 93 -3.62 -0.15 -2.15
CA TRP A 93 -4.45 -0.67 -1.09
C TRP A 93 -3.77 -0.56 0.28
N TYR A 94 -4.43 0.16 1.18
CA TYR A 94 -4.02 0.35 2.57
C TYR A 94 -5.21 0.08 3.49
N ALA A 95 -4.95 -0.45 4.68
CA ALA A 95 -5.95 -0.57 5.73
C ALA A 95 -5.33 -0.46 7.12
N THR A 96 -6.14 -0.18 8.15
CA THR A 96 -5.74 -0.30 9.55
C THR A 96 -6.09 -1.70 10.08
N PHE A 97 -5.65 -2.05 11.28
CA PHE A 97 -6.00 -3.34 11.91
C PHE A 97 -7.52 -3.54 12.06
N ASN A 98 -8.27 -2.45 12.21
CA ASN A 98 -9.73 -2.44 12.31
C ASN A 98 -10.43 -2.34 10.94
N GLY A 99 -9.66 -2.40 9.86
CA GLY A 99 -10.21 -2.49 8.51
C GLY A 99 -10.97 -3.80 8.29
N PRO A 100 -11.85 -3.86 7.28
CA PRO A 100 -12.60 -5.06 6.97
C PRO A 100 -11.64 -6.22 6.67
N LYS A 101 -11.78 -7.32 7.41
CA LYS A 101 -11.01 -8.55 7.16
C LYS A 101 -11.38 -9.08 5.79
N LYS A 102 -10.38 -9.26 4.94
CA LYS A 102 -10.55 -9.91 3.63
C LYS A 102 -10.01 -11.33 3.74
N ASN A 103 -10.93 -12.28 3.87
CA ASN A 103 -10.59 -13.68 3.76
C ASN A 103 -10.20 -13.98 2.31
N ASN A 104 -9.24 -14.88 2.10
CA ASN A 104 -8.89 -15.42 0.78
C ASN A 104 -8.20 -14.47 -0.22
N ILE A 105 -7.46 -13.45 0.24
CA ILE A 105 -6.51 -12.74 -0.63
C ILE A 105 -5.14 -13.41 -0.49
N PRO A 106 -4.61 -14.08 -1.53
CA PRO A 106 -3.26 -14.63 -1.50
C PRO A 106 -2.25 -13.50 -1.26
N HIS A 107 -1.47 -13.62 -0.18
CA HIS A 107 -0.47 -12.64 0.18
C HIS A 107 0.71 -13.29 0.91
N VAL A 108 1.85 -12.63 0.87
CA VAL A 108 3.02 -12.96 1.69
C VAL A 108 3.40 -11.72 2.48
N VAL A 109 3.43 -11.83 3.80
CA VAL A 109 3.88 -10.74 4.68
C VAL A 109 5.41 -10.64 4.57
N LEU A 110 5.90 -9.47 4.16
CA LEU A 110 7.32 -9.20 3.99
C LEU A 110 7.91 -8.37 5.13
N TYR A 111 7.06 -7.61 5.82
CA TYR A 111 7.43 -6.86 7.01
C TYR A 111 6.25 -6.83 7.97
N ARG A 112 6.53 -7.01 9.26
CA ARG A 112 5.60 -6.75 10.36
C ARG A 112 6.39 -6.08 11.47
N ARG A 113 5.85 -4.99 12.02
CA ARG A 113 6.43 -4.27 13.13
C ARG A 113 6.25 -5.09 14.42
N ASN A 114 7.34 -5.37 15.13
CA ASN A 114 7.32 -6.22 16.33
C ASN A 114 6.77 -5.52 17.59
N LYS A 115 6.88 -4.19 17.68
CA LYS A 115 6.33 -3.39 18.77
C LYS A 115 5.52 -2.24 18.19
N ILE A 116 4.26 -2.11 18.61
CA ILE A 116 3.49 -0.88 18.37
C ILE A 116 4.12 0.17 19.29
N THR A 117 5.07 0.94 18.77
CA THR A 117 5.47 2.18 19.41
C THR A 117 4.36 3.18 19.15
N ASP A 118 3.67 3.63 20.19
CA ASP A 118 2.74 4.75 20.08
C ASP A 118 3.53 5.96 19.55
N PHE A 119 3.32 6.31 18.28
CA PHE A 119 3.87 7.53 17.71
C PHE A 119 2.72 8.48 17.38
N PRO A 120 2.65 9.66 18.01
CA PRO A 120 3.66 10.30 18.86
C PRO A 120 3.77 9.73 20.30
N PRO A 121 4.91 9.92 21.00
CA PRO A 121 5.07 9.51 22.40
C PRO A 121 3.99 10.10 23.32
N ARG A 122 3.67 9.39 24.41
CA ARG A 122 2.76 9.91 25.47
C ARG A 122 3.25 11.27 25.96
N GLY A 123 2.31 12.22 26.08
CA GLY A 123 2.58 13.59 26.53
C GLY A 123 2.68 14.62 25.39
N TRP A 124 2.84 14.20 24.13
CA TRP A 124 2.96 15.13 23.00
C TRP A 124 1.60 15.63 22.48
N LYS A 125 0.83 16.33 23.34
CA LYS A 125 -0.54 16.80 23.04
C LYS A 125 -0.61 17.72 21.81
N ILE A 126 0.32 18.67 21.71
CA ILE A 126 0.38 19.62 20.59
C ILE A 126 0.73 18.88 19.29
N GLY A 127 1.74 18.01 19.32
CA GLY A 127 2.09 17.18 18.17
C GLY A 127 0.95 16.29 17.71
N TYR A 128 0.17 15.73 18.63
CA TYR A 128 -1.02 14.93 18.30
C TYR A 128 -2.08 15.77 17.58
N LYS A 129 -2.34 17.01 18.02
CA LYS A 129 -3.25 17.93 17.33
C LYS A 129 -2.77 18.24 15.92
N ILE A 130 -1.48 18.54 15.74
CA ILE A 130 -0.89 18.82 14.43
C ILE A 130 -1.02 17.59 13.52
N LEU A 131 -0.64 16.40 13.99
CA LEU A 131 -0.74 15.17 13.21
C LEU A 131 -2.18 14.85 12.82
N ASN A 132 -3.16 15.10 13.70
CA ASN A 132 -4.58 14.92 13.37
C ASN A 132 -5.06 15.93 12.31
N ALA A 133 -4.63 17.19 12.40
CA ALA A 133 -4.94 18.18 11.38
C ALA A 133 -4.36 17.77 10.03
N LEU A 134 -3.08 17.35 10.00
CA LEU A 134 -2.42 16.85 8.79
C LEU A 134 -3.11 15.61 8.21
N GLU A 135 -3.46 14.63 9.05
CA GLU A 135 -4.22 13.44 8.64
C GLU A 135 -5.54 13.85 7.96
N ASN A 136 -6.28 14.79 8.54
CA ASN A 136 -7.55 15.26 7.99
C ASN A 136 -7.38 16.02 6.67
N ILE A 137 -6.36 16.87 6.54
CA ILE A 137 -6.06 17.60 5.30
C ILE A 137 -5.71 16.59 4.19
N VAL A 138 -4.81 15.67 4.49
CA VAL A 138 -4.32 14.65 3.55
C VAL A 138 -5.42 13.64 3.19
N LYS A 139 -6.32 13.34 4.13
CA LYS A 139 -7.55 12.57 3.89
C LYS A 139 -8.45 13.25 2.87
N LYS A 140 -8.81 14.53 3.10
CA LYS A 140 -9.66 15.31 2.18
C LYS A 140 -9.05 15.36 0.79
N TYR A 141 -7.76 15.66 0.68
CA TYR A 141 -7.03 15.67 -0.58
C TYR A 141 -7.11 14.33 -1.31
N GLN A 142 -6.81 13.22 -0.63
CA GLN A 142 -6.82 11.89 -1.27
C GLN A 142 -8.22 11.45 -1.68
N ILE A 143 -9.24 11.69 -0.85
CA ILE A 143 -10.64 11.38 -1.20
C ILE A 143 -11.08 12.21 -2.40
N HIS A 144 -10.80 13.52 -2.39
CA HIS A 144 -11.13 14.40 -3.52
C HIS A 144 -10.45 13.92 -4.81
N ARG A 145 -9.15 13.59 -4.74
CA ARG A 145 -8.41 13.02 -5.88
C ARG A 145 -9.05 11.73 -6.40
N PHE A 146 -9.54 10.85 -5.53
CA PHE A 146 -10.22 9.61 -5.94
C PHE A 146 -11.57 9.90 -6.59
N LYS A 147 -12.37 10.81 -6.02
CA LYS A 147 -13.65 11.22 -6.59
C LYS A 147 -13.52 11.82 -7.99
N ASN A 148 -12.40 12.50 -8.26
CA ASN A 148 -12.12 13.09 -9.57
C ASN A 148 -11.34 12.14 -10.52
N ASP A 149 -10.98 10.94 -10.08
CA ASP A 149 -10.31 9.96 -10.93
C ASP A 149 -11.36 9.21 -11.76
N PRO A 150 -11.39 9.33 -13.10
CA PRO A 150 -12.42 8.68 -13.92
C PRO A 150 -12.47 7.16 -13.72
N ARG A 151 -11.34 6.54 -13.34
CA ARG A 151 -11.24 5.11 -13.09
C ARG A 151 -12.09 4.66 -11.91
N THR A 152 -12.45 5.55 -11.00
CA THR A 152 -13.31 5.26 -9.85
C THR A 152 -14.68 4.76 -10.29
N TYR A 153 -15.21 5.25 -11.41
CA TYR A 153 -16.57 4.95 -11.88
C TYR A 153 -16.61 3.92 -13.02
N LEU A 154 -15.47 3.33 -13.40
CA LEU A 154 -15.45 2.28 -14.41
C LEU A 154 -16.16 1.02 -13.89
N PRO A 155 -16.96 0.33 -14.72
CA PRO A 155 -17.53 -0.96 -14.36
C PRO A 155 -16.45 -1.95 -13.89
N GLY A 156 -16.64 -2.55 -12.72
CA GLY A 156 -15.67 -3.48 -12.11
C GLY A 156 -14.58 -2.83 -11.25
N SER A 157 -14.53 -1.50 -11.15
CA SER A 157 -13.62 -0.81 -10.23
C SER A 157 -13.95 -1.11 -8.76
N ARG A 158 -12.93 -1.51 -7.99
CA ARG A 158 -13.05 -1.69 -6.54
C ARG A 158 -12.50 -0.46 -5.84
N VAL A 159 -13.40 0.33 -5.30
CA VAL A 159 -13.14 1.60 -4.65
C VAL A 159 -13.34 1.47 -3.15
N ARG A 160 -12.41 2.00 -2.37
CA ARG A 160 -12.44 1.97 -0.91
C ARG A 160 -11.96 3.33 -0.40
N TRP A 161 -12.78 4.00 0.39
CA TRP A 161 -12.38 5.16 1.18
C TRP A 161 -13.16 5.16 2.49
N SER A 162 -12.48 4.88 3.58
CA SER A 162 -13.02 4.98 4.95
C SER A 162 -11.88 5.35 5.89
N ASP A 163 -12.19 5.56 7.16
CA ASP A 163 -11.17 5.79 8.20
C ASP A 163 -10.27 4.58 8.45
N THR A 164 -10.66 3.41 7.95
CA THR A 164 -9.96 2.15 8.18
C THR A 164 -9.41 1.50 6.92
N GLU A 165 -9.79 1.97 5.74
CA GLU A 165 -9.36 1.39 4.47
C GLU A 165 -9.38 2.42 3.34
N ILE A 166 -8.33 2.44 2.52
CA ILE A 166 -8.30 3.23 1.30
C ILE A 166 -7.69 2.43 0.15
N GLY A 167 -8.32 2.49 -1.01
CA GLY A 167 -7.75 1.93 -2.21
C GLY A 167 -8.61 2.03 -3.45
N LEU A 168 -7.95 2.05 -4.61
CA LEU A 168 -8.59 2.06 -5.92
C LEU A 168 -7.93 0.98 -6.76
N HIS A 169 -8.70 -0.06 -7.05
CA HIS A 169 -8.31 -1.10 -7.98
C HIS A 169 -9.19 -0.97 -9.23
N PRO A 170 -8.69 -0.32 -10.30
CA PRO A 170 -9.41 -0.28 -11.56
C PRO A 170 -9.53 -1.70 -12.14
N PRO A 171 -10.49 -1.94 -13.05
CA PRO A 171 -10.51 -3.16 -13.83
C PRO A 171 -9.16 -3.33 -14.56
N LYS A 172 -8.70 -4.59 -14.64
CA LYS A 172 -7.47 -4.96 -15.36
C LYS A 172 -7.76 -5.17 -16.83
#